data_AF-A0A068T5Z8-F1
#
_entry.id   AF-A0A068T5Z8-F1
#
_cell.length_a   1.000
_cell.length_b   1.000
_cell.length_c   1.000
_cell.angle_alpha   90.00
_cell.angle_beta   90.00
_cell.angle_gamma   90.00
#
_symmetry.space_group_name_H-M   'P 1'
#
loop_
_entity.id
_entity.type
_entity.pdbx_description
1 polymer ?
#
loop_
_entity_poly.entity_id
_entity_poly.type
_entity_poly.pdbx_seq_one_letter_code
_entity_poly.pdbx_strand_id
1 'polypeptide(L)'
;MPEEGKADRLTPADRRRGQRSAVLVFGFFLAVVLAALVTIVLTVNNGRNYKRLVRQFALEQYLLPAPPAPPLRIDRHRSLPPAEHYPPWLLKAGLERMAVFEKTEVLSADERCDLLRDDRGTAPTFTRSGHDWECLFFEEFGNAPEPAAMFIQVRGTEPDMVTSFRIKVSLTDLTMELAVLSEAIRATERFGLPMTPETRSYLIEKLAGRTEFSSIVENYRMTFSREITDARRYNLLILPRRQTAGCGERPSAPPDRWATPTYRMPVGCLALRSLSQPQSAS
;
A
#
# COMPACT_ATOMS: atom_id res chain seq x y z
N MET A 1 53.87 24.51 -73.28
CA MET A 1 53.09 25.09 -72.16
C MET A 1 51.80 24.31 -72.08
N PRO A 2 51.52 23.52 -71.03
CA PRO A 2 51.87 23.76 -69.64
C PRO A 2 52.69 22.64 -68.93
N GLU A 3 53.45 23.10 -67.94
CA GLU A 3 53.82 22.48 -66.65
C GLU A 3 54.33 21.01 -66.65
N GLU A 4 55.65 20.86 -66.80
CA GLU A 4 56.36 19.65 -66.39
C GLU A 4 56.22 19.43 -64.88
N GLY A 5 55.58 18.33 -64.51
CA GLY A 5 55.32 17.94 -63.13
C GLY A 5 56.62 17.78 -62.34
N LYS A 6 56.79 18.67 -61.36
CA LYS A 6 57.79 18.64 -60.28
C LYS A 6 58.05 17.21 -59.81
N ALA A 7 59.28 16.74 -59.98
CA ALA A 7 59.76 15.51 -59.35
C ALA A 7 59.82 15.72 -57.84
N ASP A 8 58.80 15.23 -57.14
CA ASP A 8 58.68 15.32 -55.68
C ASP A 8 59.74 14.41 -55.03
N ARG A 9 60.92 14.97 -54.75
CA ARG A 9 62.00 14.28 -54.03
C ARG A 9 61.58 14.13 -52.56
N LEU A 10 60.88 13.05 -52.26
CA LEU A 10 60.49 12.65 -50.91
C LEU A 10 61.73 12.62 -49.99
N THR A 11 61.74 13.49 -48.98
CA THR A 11 62.80 13.50 -47.97
C THR A 11 62.73 12.22 -47.12
N PRO A 12 63.85 11.75 -46.54
CA PRO A 12 63.86 10.55 -45.68
C PRO A 12 62.95 10.70 -44.44
N ALA A 13 62.58 11.93 -44.06
CA ALA A 13 61.60 12.21 -43.00
C ALA A 13 60.15 11.91 -43.44
N ASP A 14 59.76 12.26 -44.67
CA ASP A 14 58.43 11.97 -45.21
C ASP A 14 58.21 10.47 -45.44
N ARG A 15 59.26 9.76 -45.87
CA ARG A 15 59.24 8.29 -46.02
C ARG A 15 59.01 7.59 -44.67
N ARG A 16 59.58 8.11 -43.58
CA ARG A 16 59.35 7.59 -42.21
C ARG A 16 57.95 7.94 -41.68
N ARG A 17 57.40 9.11 -42.03
CA ARG A 17 56.02 9.50 -41.65
C ARG A 17 54.98 8.66 -42.39
N GLY A 18 55.19 8.40 -43.68
CA GLY A 18 54.39 7.49 -44.49
C GLY A 18 54.46 6.03 -44.00
N GLN A 19 55.65 5.54 -43.62
CA GLN A 19 55.80 4.21 -43.03
C GLN A 19 55.10 4.08 -41.67
N ARG A 20 55.19 5.09 -40.79
CA ARG A 20 54.47 5.07 -39.49
C ARG A 20 52.96 5.11 -39.68
N SER A 21 52.48 5.92 -40.62
CA SER A 21 51.06 5.96 -41.02
C SER A 21 50.60 4.61 -41.58
N ALA A 22 51.37 4.00 -42.49
CA ALA A 22 51.03 2.71 -43.08
C ALA A 22 51.02 1.58 -42.04
N VAL A 23 51.97 1.58 -41.08
CA VAL A 23 51.99 0.63 -39.97
C VAL A 23 50.78 0.81 -39.06
N LEU A 24 50.36 2.05 -38.78
CA LEU A 24 49.16 2.33 -37.99
C LEU A 24 47.89 1.88 -38.72
N VAL A 25 47.77 2.16 -40.02
CA VAL A 25 46.62 1.75 -40.84
C VAL A 25 46.56 0.22 -40.96
N PHE A 26 47.69 -0.43 -41.21
CA PHE A 26 47.76 -1.90 -41.26
C PHE A 26 47.46 -2.53 -39.90
N GLY A 27 48.00 -1.97 -38.81
CA GLY A 27 47.70 -2.41 -37.45
C GLY A 27 46.22 -2.28 -37.10
N PHE A 28 45.57 -1.19 -37.53
CA PHE A 28 44.14 -1.00 -37.38
C PHE A 28 43.34 -2.05 -38.16
N PHE A 29 43.67 -2.27 -39.44
CA PHE A 29 43.02 -3.30 -40.25
C PHE A 29 43.20 -4.70 -39.65
N LEU A 30 44.40 -5.03 -39.18
CA LEU A 30 44.66 -6.30 -38.51
C LEU A 30 43.83 -6.45 -37.24
N ALA A 31 43.73 -5.41 -36.42
CA ALA A 31 42.90 -5.42 -35.21
C ALA A 31 41.42 -5.64 -35.53
N VAL A 32 40.90 -5.00 -36.59
CA VAL A 32 39.52 -5.18 -37.05
C VAL A 32 39.26 -6.62 -37.51
N VAL A 33 40.18 -7.20 -38.30
CA VAL A 33 40.06 -8.58 -38.77
C VAL A 33 40.11 -9.56 -37.60
N LEU A 34 41.03 -9.36 -36.65
CA LEU A 34 41.12 -10.19 -35.45
C LEU A 34 39.87 -10.07 -34.58
N ALA A 35 39.34 -8.86 -34.39
CA ALA A 35 38.10 -8.65 -33.66
C ALA A 35 36.93 -9.39 -34.33
N ALA A 36 36.80 -9.29 -35.65
CA ALA A 36 35.77 -10.00 -36.40
C ALA A 36 35.89 -11.53 -36.24
N LEU A 37 37.10 -12.08 -36.33
CA LEU A 37 37.34 -13.51 -36.12
C LEU A 37 36.97 -13.95 -34.69
N VAL A 38 37.35 -13.17 -33.68
CA VAL A 38 36.99 -13.44 -32.28
C VAL A 38 35.48 -13.41 -32.10
N THR A 39 34.78 -12.42 -32.63
CA THR A 39 33.32 -12.33 -32.57
C THR A 39 32.66 -13.54 -33.20
N ILE A 40 33.12 -13.97 -34.39
CA ILE A 40 32.60 -15.18 -35.04
C ILE A 40 32.83 -16.41 -34.16
N VAL A 41 34.04 -16.66 -33.67
CA VAL A 41 34.34 -17.84 -32.82
C VAL A 41 33.53 -17.85 -31.51
N LEU A 42 33.29 -16.68 -30.92
CA LEU A 42 32.51 -16.53 -29.70
C LEU A 42 31.01 -16.74 -29.93
N THR A 43 30.49 -16.34 -31.09
CA THR A 43 29.06 -16.42 -31.45
C THR A 43 28.66 -17.75 -32.09
N VAL A 44 29.61 -18.47 -32.69
CA VAL A 44 29.39 -19.80 -33.25
C VAL A 44 28.74 -20.74 -32.22
N ASN A 45 27.75 -21.51 -32.70
CA ASN A 45 27.03 -22.51 -31.91
C ASN A 45 26.31 -21.93 -30.68
N ASN A 46 25.35 -21.02 -30.94
CA ASN A 46 24.49 -20.36 -29.94
C ASN A 46 25.28 -19.68 -28.80
N GLY A 47 26.47 -19.15 -29.10
CA GLY A 47 27.31 -18.46 -28.13
C GLY A 47 27.88 -19.37 -27.03
N ARG A 48 28.08 -20.66 -27.29
CA ARG A 48 28.60 -21.62 -26.28
C ARG A 48 29.97 -21.21 -25.75
N ASN A 49 30.86 -20.72 -26.62
CA ASN A 49 32.19 -20.25 -26.23
C ASN A 49 32.12 -18.94 -25.44
N TYR A 50 31.26 -18.00 -25.84
CA TYR A 50 30.97 -16.79 -25.07
C TYR A 50 30.49 -17.12 -23.65
N LYS A 51 29.52 -18.03 -23.52
CA LYS A 51 29.02 -18.47 -22.20
C LYS A 51 30.15 -19.03 -21.34
N ARG A 52 31.03 -19.89 -21.86
CA ARG A 52 32.19 -20.44 -21.12
C ARG A 52 33.12 -19.34 -20.60
N LEU A 53 33.43 -18.35 -21.44
CA LEU A 53 34.29 -17.22 -21.05
C LEU A 53 33.64 -16.39 -19.94
N VAL A 54 32.36 -16.06 -20.06
CA VAL A 54 31.62 -15.30 -19.03
C VAL A 54 31.57 -16.05 -17.70
N ARG A 55 31.42 -17.38 -17.71
CA ARG A 55 31.48 -18.21 -16.50
C ARG A 55 32.85 -18.19 -15.83
N GLN A 56 33.93 -18.27 -16.64
CA GLN A 56 35.29 -18.27 -16.13
C GLN A 56 35.66 -16.97 -15.39
N PHE A 57 35.08 -15.84 -15.79
CA PHE A 57 35.27 -14.55 -15.12
C PHE A 57 34.16 -14.20 -14.11
N ALA A 58 33.22 -15.11 -13.84
CA ALA A 58 32.10 -14.92 -12.90
C ALA A 58 31.19 -13.71 -13.21
N LEU A 59 31.06 -13.29 -14.48
CA LEU A 59 30.16 -12.20 -14.91
C LEU A 59 28.76 -12.71 -15.32
N GLU A 60 28.38 -13.91 -14.90
CA GLU A 60 27.15 -14.57 -15.33
C GLU A 60 25.90 -13.73 -15.00
N GLN A 61 25.89 -13.05 -13.86
CA GLN A 61 24.76 -12.23 -13.40
C GLN A 61 24.55 -10.93 -14.20
N TYR A 62 25.56 -10.47 -14.95
CA TYR A 62 25.51 -9.21 -15.69
C TYR A 62 25.38 -9.41 -17.20
N LEU A 63 25.98 -10.47 -17.72
CA LEU A 63 26.16 -10.68 -19.16
C LEU A 63 25.32 -11.82 -19.74
N LEU A 64 24.76 -12.70 -18.90
CA LEU A 64 23.84 -13.75 -19.36
C LEU A 64 22.40 -13.39 -19.00
N PRO A 65 21.43 -13.68 -19.89
CA PRO A 65 20.03 -13.52 -19.55
C PRO A 65 19.69 -14.44 -18.39
N ALA A 66 18.87 -13.93 -17.45
CA ALA A 66 18.39 -14.71 -16.33
C ALA A 66 17.75 -16.02 -16.86
N PRO A 67 18.03 -17.18 -16.22
CA PRO A 67 17.43 -18.43 -16.63
C PRO A 67 15.90 -18.27 -16.62
N PRO A 68 15.19 -18.82 -17.64
CA PRO A 68 13.74 -18.74 -17.66
C PRO A 68 13.20 -19.36 -16.38
N ALA A 69 12.25 -18.67 -15.75
CA ALA A 69 11.60 -19.17 -14.55
C ALA A 69 11.10 -20.61 -14.83
N PRO A 70 11.29 -21.54 -13.89
CA PRO A 70 10.80 -22.90 -14.08
C PRO A 70 9.31 -22.84 -14.40
N PRO A 71 8.83 -23.58 -15.41
CA PRO A 71 7.41 -23.60 -15.72
C PRO A 71 6.68 -24.13 -14.50
N LEU A 72 5.96 -23.23 -13.82
CA LEU A 72 5.05 -23.59 -12.73
C LEU A 72 3.91 -24.39 -13.37
N ARG A 73 4.10 -25.70 -13.50
CA ARG A 73 3.00 -26.62 -13.72
C ARG A 73 2.19 -26.64 -12.45
N ILE A 74 1.08 -25.90 -12.45
CA ILE A 74 0.00 -26.10 -11.48
C ILE A 74 -0.65 -27.42 -11.87
N ASP A 75 0.06 -28.53 -11.61
CA ASP A 75 -0.54 -29.85 -11.68
C ASP A 75 -1.64 -29.90 -10.62
N ARG A 76 -2.75 -30.53 -10.99
CA ARG A 76 -3.95 -30.76 -10.17
C ARG A 76 -3.52 -31.03 -8.73
N HIS A 77 -3.84 -30.12 -7.81
CA HIS A 77 -3.48 -30.20 -6.39
C HIS A 77 -3.74 -31.62 -5.88
N ARG A 78 -2.66 -32.42 -5.79
CA ARG A 78 -2.73 -33.71 -5.11
C ARG A 78 -2.88 -33.34 -3.66
N SER A 79 -4.02 -33.65 -3.06
CA SER A 79 -4.22 -33.48 -1.62
C SER A 79 -3.16 -34.30 -0.92
N LEU A 80 -2.08 -33.64 -0.48
CA LEU A 80 -1.09 -34.26 0.37
C LEU A 80 -1.78 -34.49 1.72
N PRO A 81 -1.61 -35.68 2.32
CA PRO A 81 -2.07 -35.88 3.68
C PRO A 81 -1.39 -34.82 4.58
N PRO A 82 -2.11 -34.31 5.60
CA PRO A 82 -1.56 -33.34 6.53
C PRO A 82 -0.21 -33.84 7.08
N ALA A 83 0.82 -32.99 7.04
CA ALA A 83 2.14 -33.36 7.57
C ALA A 83 2.00 -33.74 9.05
N GLU A 84 2.57 -34.87 9.45
CA GLU A 84 2.49 -35.36 10.85
C GLU A 84 3.05 -34.36 11.87
N HIS A 85 3.94 -33.47 11.40
CA HIS A 85 4.57 -32.43 12.21
C HIS A 85 4.32 -31.06 11.60
N TYR A 86 3.30 -30.40 12.10
CA TYR A 86 3.15 -28.97 11.89
C TYR A 86 4.08 -28.23 12.85
N PRO A 87 4.73 -27.15 12.39
CA PRO A 87 5.44 -26.26 13.29
C PRO A 87 4.50 -25.82 14.43
N PRO A 88 4.97 -25.73 15.68
CA PRO A 88 4.12 -25.38 16.81
C PRO A 88 3.50 -23.98 16.68
N TRP A 89 4.04 -23.10 15.84
CA TRP A 89 3.41 -21.81 15.52
C TRP A 89 2.17 -21.93 14.61
N LEU A 90 2.05 -22.99 13.80
CA LEU A 90 0.89 -23.32 12.97
C LEU A 90 -0.20 -24.05 13.77
N LEU A 91 0.20 -24.85 14.76
CA LEU A 91 -0.70 -25.55 15.69
C LEU A 91 -1.16 -24.70 16.86
N LYS A 92 -0.47 -23.58 17.11
CA LYS A 92 -1.06 -22.49 17.85
C LYS A 92 -2.19 -21.95 17.00
N ALA A 93 -3.37 -22.53 17.16
CA ALA A 93 -4.60 -21.76 17.09
C ALA A 93 -4.45 -20.65 18.14
N GLY A 94 -3.71 -19.60 17.81
CA GLY A 94 -4.11 -18.29 18.29
C GLY A 94 -5.52 -18.21 17.79
N LEU A 95 -6.51 -18.35 18.68
CA LEU A 95 -7.86 -17.94 18.35
C LEU A 95 -7.66 -16.61 17.63
N GLU A 96 -8.03 -16.55 16.34
CA GLU A 96 -8.57 -15.31 15.83
C GLU A 96 -9.63 -14.97 16.86
N ARG A 97 -9.27 -14.07 17.77
CA ARG A 97 -9.97 -13.88 19.04
C ARG A 97 -11.42 -13.64 18.67
N MET A 98 -12.36 -14.28 19.36
CA MET A 98 -13.78 -14.12 19.04
C MET A 98 -14.06 -12.62 18.98
N ALA A 99 -14.25 -12.09 17.78
CA ALA A 99 -14.54 -10.68 17.59
C ALA A 99 -15.90 -10.46 18.23
N VAL A 100 -15.90 -9.94 19.46
CA VAL A 100 -17.13 -9.59 20.15
C VAL A 100 -17.60 -8.30 19.52
N PHE A 101 -18.61 -8.40 18.67
CA PHE A 101 -19.26 -7.23 18.10
C PHE A 101 -20.09 -6.59 19.20
N GLU A 102 -19.59 -5.47 19.73
CA GLU A 102 -20.37 -4.61 20.60
C GLU A 102 -21.55 -4.06 19.78
N LYS A 103 -22.77 -4.25 20.30
CA LYS A 103 -23.96 -3.62 19.74
C LYS A 103 -23.78 -2.11 19.89
N THR A 104 -23.46 -1.42 18.80
CA THR A 104 -23.49 0.04 18.77
C THR A 104 -24.94 0.50 18.94
N GLU A 105 -25.16 1.44 19.85
CA GLU A 105 -26.48 2.04 20.04
C GLU A 105 -26.96 2.68 18.73
N VAL A 106 -28.25 2.54 18.44
CA VAL A 106 -28.87 3.10 17.23
C VAL A 106 -29.18 4.56 17.54
N LEU A 107 -28.16 5.39 17.49
CA LEU A 107 -28.26 6.85 17.59
C LEU A 107 -28.37 7.46 16.20
N SER A 108 -29.18 8.52 16.09
CA SER A 108 -29.27 9.32 14.87
C SER A 108 -27.97 10.09 14.60
N ALA A 109 -27.77 10.56 13.38
CA ALA A 109 -26.57 11.32 13.01
C ALA A 109 -26.42 12.62 13.82
N ASP A 110 -27.52 13.28 14.18
CA ASP A 110 -27.51 14.47 15.04
C ASP A 110 -27.14 14.12 16.49
N GLU A 111 -27.73 13.06 17.06
CA GLU A 111 -27.38 12.57 18.41
C GLU A 111 -25.89 12.18 18.49
N ARG A 112 -25.37 11.47 17.49
CA ARG A 112 -23.93 11.14 17.42
C ARG A 112 -23.05 12.37 17.28
N CYS A 113 -23.53 13.38 16.56
CA CYS A 113 -22.81 14.64 16.42
C CYS A 113 -22.72 15.31 17.79
N ASP A 114 -23.82 15.38 18.54
CA ASP A 114 -23.86 15.98 19.88
C ASP A 114 -22.95 15.28 20.89
N LEU A 115 -22.73 13.96 20.74
CA LEU A 115 -21.76 13.22 21.57
C LEU A 115 -20.31 13.66 21.37
N LEU A 116 -19.97 14.37 20.29
CA LEU A 116 -18.62 14.93 20.13
C LEU A 116 -18.33 16.05 21.12
N ARG A 117 -19.37 16.67 21.71
CA ARG A 117 -19.22 17.72 22.72
C ARG A 117 -18.27 17.26 23.82
N ASP A 118 -17.22 18.04 24.04
CA ASP A 118 -16.19 17.77 25.04
C ASP A 118 -16.59 18.31 26.43
N ASP A 119 -15.80 17.99 27.44
CA ASP A 119 -15.95 18.51 28.80
C ASP A 119 -15.64 20.02 28.89
N ARG A 120 -15.01 20.59 27.86
CA ARG A 120 -14.66 22.02 27.78
C ARG A 120 -15.81 22.89 27.26
N GLY A 121 -16.89 22.26 26.78
CA GLY A 121 -18.10 22.92 26.32
C GLY A 121 -18.08 23.31 24.84
N THR A 122 -17.12 22.81 24.06
CA THR A 122 -17.04 23.04 22.62
C THR A 122 -18.20 22.31 21.94
N ALA A 123 -19.12 23.07 21.33
CA ALA A 123 -20.30 22.50 20.69
C ALA A 123 -20.00 22.08 19.23
N PRO A 124 -20.33 20.84 18.84
CA PRO A 124 -20.30 20.44 17.45
C PRO A 124 -21.41 21.14 16.66
N THR A 125 -21.22 21.29 15.34
CA THR A 125 -22.18 21.88 14.42
C THR A 125 -22.72 20.80 13.49
N PHE A 126 -24.02 20.52 13.57
CA PHE A 126 -24.72 19.61 12.67
C PHE A 126 -25.46 20.40 11.58
N THR A 127 -25.30 19.97 10.33
CA THR A 127 -26.00 20.53 9.17
C THR A 127 -26.58 19.42 8.32
N ARG A 128 -27.78 19.66 7.77
CA ARG A 128 -28.48 18.73 6.88
C ARG A 128 -28.87 19.46 5.59
N SER A 129 -28.62 18.83 4.45
CA SER A 129 -28.91 19.34 3.12
C SER A 129 -29.50 18.24 2.24
N GLY A 130 -30.83 18.19 2.15
CA GLY A 130 -31.50 17.09 1.46
C GLY A 130 -31.27 15.77 2.20
N HIS A 131 -30.75 14.76 1.48
CA HIS A 131 -30.40 13.47 2.06
C HIS A 131 -28.99 13.42 2.65
N ASP A 132 -28.18 14.45 2.44
CA ASP A 132 -26.81 14.53 2.95
C ASP A 132 -26.81 15.25 4.30
N TRP A 133 -25.90 14.84 5.18
CA TRP A 133 -25.65 15.51 6.45
C TRP A 133 -24.15 15.63 6.73
N GLU A 134 -23.79 16.65 7.49
CA GLU A 134 -22.43 16.94 7.91
C GLU A 134 -22.39 17.37 9.39
N CYS A 135 -21.46 16.78 10.13
CA CYS A 135 -21.14 17.13 11.51
C CYS A 135 -19.71 17.67 11.56
N LEU A 136 -19.53 18.87 12.11
CA LEU A 136 -18.26 19.56 12.25
C LEU A 136 -17.95 19.78 13.73
N PHE A 137 -16.71 19.52 14.14
CA PHE A 137 -16.22 19.83 15.47
C PHE A 137 -14.80 20.41 15.36
N PHE A 138 -14.51 21.47 16.09
CA PHE A 138 -13.22 22.14 16.07
C PHE A 138 -12.84 22.55 17.49
N GLU A 139 -11.63 22.19 17.90
CA GLU A 139 -11.13 22.46 19.24
C GLU A 139 -9.66 22.91 19.20
N GLU A 140 -9.34 23.92 19.99
CA GLU A 140 -7.99 24.44 20.17
C GLU A 140 -7.43 24.03 21.54
N PHE A 141 -6.11 23.84 21.59
CA PHE A 141 -5.37 23.33 22.74
C PHE A 141 -4.19 24.25 23.03
N GLY A 142 -4.18 24.74 24.26
CA GLY A 142 -3.13 25.65 24.75
C GLY A 142 -3.41 27.12 24.42
N ASN A 143 -2.58 27.98 25.00
CA ASN A 143 -2.68 29.44 24.87
C ASN A 143 -1.48 30.02 24.09
N ALA A 144 -0.77 29.17 23.34
CA ALA A 144 0.35 29.59 22.52
C ALA A 144 -0.15 30.49 21.36
N PRO A 145 0.72 31.34 20.78
CA PRO A 145 0.36 32.14 19.59
C PRO A 145 -0.11 31.31 18.40
N GLU A 146 0.37 30.07 18.28
CA GLU A 146 -0.10 29.07 17.32
C GLU A 146 -0.56 27.82 18.11
N PRO A 147 -1.81 27.81 18.64
CA PRO A 147 -2.29 26.73 19.49
C PRO A 147 -2.38 25.43 18.68
N ALA A 148 -2.17 24.30 19.36
CA ALA A 148 -2.45 23.01 18.76
C ALA A 148 -3.96 22.89 18.53
N ALA A 149 -4.40 22.19 17.50
CA ALA A 149 -5.81 22.17 17.14
C ALA A 149 -6.24 20.81 16.60
N MET A 150 -7.52 20.51 16.78
CA MET A 150 -8.17 19.33 16.22
C MET A 150 -9.43 19.76 15.47
N PHE A 151 -9.62 19.20 14.28
CA PHE A 151 -10.81 19.38 13.48
C PHE A 151 -11.38 18.03 13.07
N ILE A 152 -12.67 17.82 13.32
CA ILE A 152 -13.40 16.62 12.95
C ILE A 152 -14.47 17.01 11.94
N GLN A 153 -14.54 16.24 10.86
CA GLN A 153 -15.58 16.35 9.85
C GLN A 153 -16.15 14.96 9.60
N VAL A 154 -17.42 14.80 9.90
CA VAL A 154 -18.16 13.60 9.57
C VAL A 154 -19.23 13.93 8.56
N ARG A 155 -19.35 13.10 7.52
CA ARG A 155 -20.37 13.22 6.49
C ARG A 155 -21.12 11.91 6.38
N GLY A 156 -22.37 12.00 6.00
CA GLY A 156 -23.16 10.82 5.69
C GLY A 156 -24.42 11.15 4.90
N THR A 157 -25.21 10.11 4.67
CA THR A 157 -26.49 10.15 3.98
C THR A 157 -27.57 9.56 4.88
N GLU A 158 -28.82 9.97 4.71
CA GLU A 158 -29.96 9.38 5.39
C GLU A 158 -30.19 7.89 5.02
N PRO A 159 -30.81 7.08 5.90
CA PRO A 159 -31.30 7.46 7.22
C PRO A 159 -30.19 7.69 8.25
N ASP A 160 -29.01 7.04 8.19
CA ASP A 160 -27.86 7.29 9.10
C ASP A 160 -26.56 6.61 8.62
N MET A 161 -26.30 6.65 7.31
CA MET A 161 -25.09 6.05 6.74
C MET A 161 -23.93 7.05 6.75
N VAL A 162 -22.95 6.86 7.63
CA VAL A 162 -21.66 7.56 7.54
C VAL A 162 -21.03 7.26 6.16
N THR A 163 -20.54 8.29 5.47
CA THR A 163 -19.82 8.17 4.19
C THR A 163 -18.34 8.53 4.34
N SER A 164 -18.01 9.43 5.27
CA SER A 164 -16.63 9.74 5.62
C SER A 164 -16.52 10.25 7.04
N PHE A 165 -15.50 9.81 7.75
CA PHE A 165 -15.11 10.37 9.04
C PHE A 165 -13.65 10.81 8.94
N ARG A 166 -13.39 12.09 9.18
CA ARG A 166 -12.07 12.71 9.05
C ARG A 166 -11.70 13.43 10.33
N ILE A 167 -10.48 13.20 10.80
CA ILE A 167 -9.86 14.00 11.87
C ILE A 167 -8.59 14.62 11.32
N LYS A 168 -8.44 15.92 11.47
CA LYS A 168 -7.21 16.65 11.25
C LYS A 168 -6.67 17.12 12.59
N VAL A 169 -5.41 16.84 12.86
CA VAL A 169 -4.71 17.33 14.05
C VAL A 169 -3.55 18.21 13.64
N SER A 170 -3.37 19.32 14.35
CA SER A 170 -2.28 20.27 14.20
C SER A 170 -1.49 20.29 15.49
N LEU A 171 -0.29 19.71 15.48
CA LEU A 171 0.57 19.55 16.65
C LEU A 171 1.61 20.68 16.70
N THR A 172 1.14 21.93 16.67
CA THR A 172 1.99 23.14 16.64
C THR A 172 2.62 23.41 18.00
N ASP A 173 1.88 23.15 19.09
CA ASP A 173 2.35 23.18 20.47
C ASP A 173 2.69 21.75 20.95
N LEU A 174 3.99 21.48 21.11
CA LEU A 174 4.50 20.18 21.57
C LEU A 174 4.09 19.84 23.01
N THR A 175 3.76 20.83 23.83
CA THR A 175 3.30 20.59 25.21
C THR A 175 1.88 20.04 25.26
N MET A 176 1.10 20.31 24.20
CA MET A 176 -0.30 19.89 24.06
C MET A 176 -0.47 18.65 23.18
N GLU A 177 0.63 18.12 22.62
CA GLU A 177 0.60 17.01 21.65
C GLU A 177 -0.18 15.79 22.18
N LEU A 178 0.14 15.34 23.40
CA LEU A 178 -0.52 14.20 24.01
C LEU A 178 -2.01 14.47 24.25
N ALA A 179 -2.37 15.70 24.63
CA ALA A 179 -3.75 16.09 24.85
C ALA A 179 -4.56 16.00 23.56
N VAL A 180 -4.04 16.57 22.46
CA VAL A 180 -4.68 16.54 21.14
C VAL A 180 -4.88 15.11 20.64
N LEU A 181 -3.84 14.28 20.72
CA LEU A 181 -3.94 12.88 20.27
C LEU A 181 -4.89 12.06 21.14
N SER A 182 -4.88 12.27 22.46
CA SER A 182 -5.83 11.62 23.37
C SER A 182 -7.27 12.03 23.10
N GLU A 183 -7.49 13.29 22.73
CA GLU A 183 -8.81 13.80 22.41
C GLU A 183 -9.31 13.30 21.05
N ALA A 184 -8.42 13.16 20.05
CA ALA A 184 -8.75 12.53 18.77
C ALA A 184 -9.19 11.06 18.94
N ILE A 185 -8.54 10.33 19.85
CA ILE A 185 -8.94 8.97 20.23
C ILE A 185 -10.33 8.98 20.86
N ARG A 186 -10.53 9.79 21.91
CA ARG A 186 -11.81 9.88 22.63
C ARG A 186 -12.95 10.31 21.72
N ALA A 187 -12.73 11.29 20.85
CA ALA A 187 -13.75 11.76 19.91
C ALA A 187 -14.17 10.67 18.92
N THR A 188 -13.23 9.81 18.50
CA THR A 188 -13.56 8.64 17.67
C THR A 188 -14.44 7.63 18.42
N GLU A 189 -14.19 7.45 19.72
CA GLU A 189 -15.01 6.60 20.59
C GLU A 189 -16.38 7.20 20.87
N ARG A 190 -16.45 8.50 21.21
CA ARG A 190 -17.70 9.21 21.50
C ARG A 190 -18.64 9.26 20.29
N PHE A 191 -18.11 9.45 19.08
CA PHE A 191 -18.93 9.41 17.87
C PHE A 191 -19.53 8.02 17.60
N GLY A 192 -18.90 6.95 18.11
CA GLY A 192 -19.47 5.60 18.08
C GLY A 192 -19.48 4.98 16.68
N LEU A 193 -18.35 5.02 15.95
CA LEU A 193 -18.21 4.22 14.73
C LEU A 193 -18.26 2.72 15.08
N PRO A 194 -19.09 1.89 14.41
CA PRO A 194 -19.20 0.46 14.69
C PRO A 194 -17.93 -0.30 14.29
N MET A 195 -16.95 -0.33 15.21
CA MET A 195 -15.67 -1.02 15.10
C MET A 195 -15.55 -2.09 16.19
N THR A 196 -14.83 -3.17 15.91
CA THR A 196 -14.46 -4.12 16.96
C THR A 196 -13.47 -3.50 17.97
N PRO A 197 -13.39 -4.06 19.20
CA PRO A 197 -12.36 -3.66 20.18
C PRO A 197 -10.93 -3.76 19.62
N GLU A 198 -10.65 -4.73 18.74
CA GLU A 198 -9.35 -4.90 18.09
C GLU A 198 -9.04 -3.76 17.13
N THR A 199 -10.01 -3.40 16.29
CA THR A 199 -9.86 -2.28 15.35
C THR A 199 -9.68 -0.96 16.10
N ARG A 200 -10.41 -0.77 17.21
CA ARG A 200 -10.27 0.40 18.09
C ARG A 200 -8.87 0.45 18.70
N SER A 201 -8.39 -0.65 19.25
CA SER A 201 -7.03 -0.76 19.82
C SER A 201 -5.93 -0.51 18.78
N TYR A 202 -6.09 -1.05 17.57
CA TYR A 202 -5.19 -0.81 16.45
C TYR A 202 -5.13 0.68 16.09
N LEU A 203 -6.28 1.35 15.98
CA LEU A 203 -6.33 2.77 15.69
C LEU A 203 -5.64 3.61 16.79
N ILE A 204 -5.90 3.28 18.06
CA ILE A 204 -5.29 3.93 19.22
C ILE A 204 -3.76 3.79 19.17
N GLU A 205 -3.25 2.59 18.95
CA GLU A 205 -1.81 2.32 18.86
C GLU A 205 -1.17 3.14 17.73
N LYS A 206 -1.82 3.19 16.56
CA LYS A 206 -1.31 3.93 15.40
C LYS A 206 -1.31 5.44 15.61
N LEU A 207 -2.36 5.99 16.21
CA LEU A 207 -2.46 7.42 16.54
C LEU A 207 -1.43 7.81 17.59
N ALA A 208 -1.32 7.04 18.68
CA ALA A 208 -0.34 7.28 19.74
C ALA A 208 1.11 7.15 19.24
N GLY A 209 1.38 6.20 18.35
CA GLY A 209 2.69 5.99 17.75
C GLY A 209 3.04 6.97 16.63
N ARG A 210 2.09 7.81 16.18
CA ARG A 210 2.24 8.70 14.99
C ARG A 210 2.71 7.96 13.75
N THR A 211 2.35 6.68 13.66
CA THR A 211 2.81 5.82 12.56
C THR A 211 1.85 5.95 11.40
N GLU A 212 2.34 6.43 10.25
CA GLU A 212 1.55 6.48 9.03
C GLU A 212 1.09 5.08 8.64
N PHE A 213 -0.18 4.95 8.26
CA PHE A 213 -0.73 3.68 7.81
C PHE A 213 -1.85 3.86 6.81
N SER A 214 -2.01 2.86 5.95
CA SER A 214 -3.19 2.69 5.10
C SER A 214 -3.60 1.23 5.23
N SER A 215 -4.68 0.99 5.97
CA SER A 215 -5.15 -0.37 6.28
C SER A 215 -6.63 -0.51 5.98
N ILE A 216 -7.00 -1.71 5.55
CA ILE A 216 -8.40 -2.09 5.38
C ILE A 216 -8.71 -3.03 6.54
N VAL A 217 -9.57 -2.57 7.44
CA VAL A 217 -9.95 -3.31 8.65
C VAL A 217 -11.47 -3.39 8.67
N GLU A 218 -12.00 -4.61 8.61
CA GLU A 218 -13.44 -4.90 8.68
C GLU A 218 -14.28 -4.11 7.65
N ASN A 219 -15.12 -3.20 8.17
CA ASN A 219 -16.06 -2.37 7.44
C ASN A 219 -15.42 -1.05 6.97
N TYR A 220 -14.15 -0.79 7.27
CA TYR A 220 -13.51 0.50 7.03
C TYR A 220 -12.20 0.39 6.25
N ARG A 221 -11.94 1.42 5.44
CA ARG A 221 -10.60 1.76 4.97
C ARG A 221 -10.13 2.96 5.78
N MET A 222 -9.01 2.79 6.46
CA MET A 222 -8.42 3.80 7.33
C MET A 222 -7.09 4.26 6.74
N THR A 223 -6.87 5.56 6.69
CA THR A 223 -5.62 6.17 6.26
C THR A 223 -5.22 7.22 7.27
N PHE A 224 -4.02 7.09 7.82
CA PHE A 224 -3.42 8.10 8.67
C PHE A 224 -2.10 8.53 8.04
N SER A 225 -1.99 9.81 7.71
CA SER A 225 -0.84 10.35 7.00
C SER A 225 -0.55 11.77 7.46
N ARG A 226 0.72 12.15 7.44
CA ARG A 226 1.14 13.55 7.62
C ARG A 226 0.73 14.39 6.41
N GLU A 227 0.33 15.64 6.62
CA GLU A 227 0.04 16.56 5.53
C GLU A 227 1.34 16.94 4.80
N ILE A 228 1.28 17.04 3.47
CA ILE A 228 2.46 17.35 2.63
C ILE A 228 2.99 18.75 2.94
N THR A 229 2.12 19.68 3.30
CA THR A 229 2.43 21.10 3.50
C THR A 229 3.01 21.42 4.87
N ASP A 230 2.71 20.61 5.90
CA ASP A 230 3.18 20.84 7.28
C ASP A 230 3.44 19.52 7.99
N ALA A 231 4.68 19.31 8.43
CA ALA A 231 5.09 18.10 9.11
C ALA A 231 4.46 17.91 10.50
N ARG A 232 3.86 18.97 11.07
CA ARG A 232 3.17 18.95 12.37
C ARG A 232 1.69 18.61 12.23
N ARG A 233 1.17 18.51 11.00
CA ARG A 233 -0.26 18.25 10.74
C ARG A 233 -0.46 16.83 10.26
N TYR A 234 -1.43 16.15 10.84
CA TYR A 234 -1.81 14.79 10.46
C TYR A 234 -3.29 14.72 10.11
N ASN A 235 -3.61 13.83 9.19
CA ASN A 235 -4.96 13.60 8.71
C ASN A 235 -5.28 12.11 8.85
N LEU A 236 -6.28 11.81 9.69
CA LEU A 236 -6.94 10.52 9.76
C LEU A 236 -8.19 10.56 8.88
N LEU A 237 -8.31 9.59 7.98
CA LEU A 237 -9.47 9.40 7.14
C LEU A 237 -9.99 7.97 7.29
N ILE A 238 -11.23 7.84 7.74
CA ILE A 238 -11.95 6.59 7.89
C ILE A 238 -13.10 6.59 6.88
N LEU A 239 -13.07 5.65 5.95
CA LEU A 239 -14.06 5.48 4.89
C LEU A 239 -14.79 4.15 5.07
N PRO A 240 -16.11 4.16 5.25
CA PRO A 240 -16.92 2.95 5.22
C PRO A 240 -16.80 2.25 3.87
N ARG A 241 -16.68 0.92 3.90
CA ARG A 241 -16.61 0.11 2.69
C ARG A 241 -18.01 -0.06 2.13
N ARG A 242 -18.12 0.09 0.81
CA ARG A 242 -19.37 -0.22 0.09
C ARG A 242 -19.71 -1.69 0.28
N GLN A 243 -20.88 -1.91 0.87
CA GLN A 243 -21.50 -3.21 1.03
C GLN A 243 -22.25 -3.54 -0.26
N THR A 244 -22.22 -4.80 -0.66
CA THR A 244 -22.96 -5.32 -1.84
C THR A 244 -24.15 -6.19 -1.43
N ALA A 245 -24.35 -6.42 -0.13
CA ALA A 245 -25.50 -7.16 0.43
C ALA A 245 -25.79 -6.66 1.86
N GLY A 246 -27.06 -6.38 2.16
CA GLY A 246 -27.54 -6.02 3.50
C GLY A 246 -27.87 -7.24 4.38
N CYS A 247 -28.26 -6.98 5.63
CA CYS A 247 -28.63 -8.04 6.59
C CYS A 247 -29.95 -8.69 6.18
N GLY A 248 -29.95 -10.01 5.98
CA GLY A 248 -31.16 -10.75 5.62
C GLY A 248 -31.66 -10.54 4.18
N GLU A 249 -30.99 -9.68 3.40
CA GLU A 249 -31.28 -9.53 1.97
C GLU A 249 -30.68 -10.71 1.19
N ARG A 250 -31.48 -11.29 0.29
CA ARG A 250 -30.93 -12.25 -0.68
C ARG A 250 -29.99 -11.48 -1.61
N PRO A 251 -28.70 -11.89 -1.71
CA PRO A 251 -27.80 -11.28 -2.66
C PRO A 251 -28.37 -11.39 -4.07
N SER A 252 -28.26 -10.32 -4.86
CA SER A 252 -28.69 -10.35 -6.26
C SER A 252 -27.85 -11.36 -7.04
N ALA A 253 -28.52 -12.15 -7.89
CA ALA A 253 -27.85 -13.20 -8.66
C ALA A 253 -26.74 -12.58 -9.54
N PRO A 254 -25.54 -13.21 -9.61
CA PRO A 254 -24.48 -12.70 -10.45
C PRO A 254 -24.91 -12.66 -11.92
N PRO A 255 -24.46 -11.67 -12.70
CA PRO A 255 -24.73 -11.63 -14.13
C PRO A 255 -24.10 -12.84 -14.86
N ASP A 256 -23.00 -13.39 -14.34
CA ASP A 256 -22.30 -14.54 -14.89
C ASP A 256 -22.51 -15.81 -14.06
N ARG A 257 -23.03 -16.86 -14.71
CA ARG A 257 -23.30 -18.18 -14.09
C ARG A 257 -22.05 -18.99 -13.73
N TRP A 258 -20.86 -18.52 -14.08
CA TRP A 258 -19.60 -19.27 -14.00
C TRP A 258 -18.63 -18.78 -12.92
N ALA A 259 -18.92 -17.67 -12.25
CA ALA A 259 -18.12 -17.16 -11.14
C ALA A 259 -18.88 -17.34 -9.83
N THR A 260 -18.23 -17.91 -8.82
CA THR A 260 -18.75 -17.89 -7.45
C THR A 260 -18.87 -16.43 -7.01
N PRO A 261 -20.09 -15.90 -6.77
CA PRO A 261 -20.24 -14.49 -6.45
C PRO A 261 -19.65 -14.21 -5.08
N THR A 262 -18.72 -13.26 -5.01
CA THR A 262 -18.17 -12.78 -3.75
C THR A 262 -18.97 -11.57 -3.28
N TYR A 263 -19.76 -11.72 -2.23
CA TYR A 263 -20.54 -10.63 -1.65
C TYR A 263 -19.78 -9.98 -0.49
N ARG A 264 -19.82 -8.66 -0.43
CA ARG A 264 -19.34 -7.85 0.70
C ARG A 264 -20.55 -7.50 1.57
N MET A 265 -20.68 -8.15 2.71
CA MET A 265 -21.67 -7.82 3.73
C MET A 265 -20.97 -7.21 4.94
N PRO A 266 -21.63 -6.33 5.71
CA PRO A 266 -21.04 -5.85 6.95
C PRO A 266 -20.99 -7.00 7.94
N VAL A 267 -19.97 -6.98 8.80
CA VAL A 267 -19.72 -8.10 9.71
C VAL A 267 -20.89 -8.33 10.68
N GLY A 268 -21.65 -7.28 11.03
CA GLY A 268 -22.87 -7.37 11.83
C GLY A 268 -24.06 -8.10 11.17
N CYS A 269 -23.99 -8.40 9.87
CA CYS A 269 -24.98 -9.22 9.16
C CYS A 269 -24.65 -10.71 9.16
N LEU A 270 -23.48 -11.11 9.68
CA LEU A 270 -23.18 -12.52 9.85
C LEU A 270 -24.06 -13.08 10.95
N ALA A 271 -24.88 -14.08 10.63
CA ALA A 271 -25.66 -14.80 11.63
C ALA A 271 -24.70 -15.44 12.64
N LEU A 272 -24.51 -14.80 13.78
CA LEU A 272 -23.85 -15.42 14.93
C LEU A 272 -24.69 -16.65 15.25
N ARG A 273 -24.11 -17.85 15.12
CA ARG A 273 -24.74 -19.07 15.62
C ARG A 273 -24.92 -18.86 17.13
N SER A 274 -26.13 -18.49 17.54
CA SER A 274 -26.53 -18.57 18.94
C SER A 274 -26.29 -20.02 19.35
N LEU A 275 -25.40 -20.26 20.31
CA LEU A 275 -25.32 -21.53 21.00
C LEU A 275 -26.75 -21.87 21.41
N SER A 276 -27.26 -22.98 20.88
CA SER A 276 -28.57 -23.52 21.18
C SER A 276 -28.78 -23.48 22.69
N GLN A 277 -29.69 -22.61 23.12
CA GLN A 277 -30.16 -22.55 24.49
C GLN A 277 -30.65 -23.97 24.84
N PRO A 278 -30.14 -24.61 25.91
CA PRO A 278 -30.59 -25.95 26.26
C PRO A 278 -32.09 -25.89 26.51
N GLN A 279 -32.84 -26.65 25.73
CA GLN A 279 -34.28 -26.81 25.92
C GLN A 279 -34.49 -27.29 27.35
N SER A 280 -35.16 -26.47 28.15
CA SER A 280 -35.70 -26.87 29.44
C SER A 280 -36.64 -28.03 29.20
N ALA A 281 -36.23 -29.23 29.61
CA ALA A 281 -37.10 -30.39 29.63
C ALA A 281 -38.19 -30.14 30.68
N SER A 282 -39.44 -30.11 30.22
CA SER A 282 -40.65 -30.27 31.03
C SER A 282 -41.03 -31.74 31.11
#